data_AF-A0A142BDU9-F1
#
_entry.id   AF-A0A142BDU9-F1
#
_cell.length_a   1.000
_cell.length_b   1.000
_cell.length_c   1.000
_cell.angle_alpha   90.00
_cell.angle_beta   90.00
_cell.angle_gamma   90.00
#
_symmetry.space_group_name_H-M   'P 1'
#
loop_
_entity.id
_entity.type
_entity.pdbx_description
1 polymer ?
#
loop_
_entity_poly.entity_id
_entity_poly.type
_entity_poly.pdbx_seq_one_letter_code
_entity_poly.pdbx_strand_id
1 'polypeptide(L)'
;MKAGKFIIGLFWLGSIRNLFIPFAQPLYSVLLWLLPLVLLVHGLEQWFFGRRFQALGSPLSVKDRLLIIVFGGFHLMTLMKRLPDVAVSDE
;
A
#
# COMPACT_ATOMS: atom_id res chain seq x y z
N MET A 1 -2.58 13.49 -9.37
CA MET A 1 -2.05 12.27 -8.71
C MET A 1 -0.81 11.64 -9.41
N LYS A 2 -0.12 12.29 -10.36
CA LYS A 2 1.06 11.67 -11.02
C LYS A 2 2.33 11.70 -10.15
N ALA A 3 2.55 12.80 -9.42
CA ALA A 3 3.72 12.97 -8.55
C ALA A 3 3.79 11.95 -7.40
N GLY A 4 2.67 11.70 -6.70
CA GLY A 4 2.65 10.77 -5.57
C GLY A 4 3.02 9.34 -5.95
N LYS A 5 2.51 8.83 -7.08
CA LYS A 5 2.88 7.50 -7.60
C LYS A 5 4.35 7.42 -7.99
N PHE A 6 4.90 8.49 -8.57
CA PHE A 6 6.31 8.57 -8.92
C PHE A 6 7.21 8.54 -7.68
N ILE A 7 6.86 9.31 -6.64
CA ILE A 7 7.59 9.33 -5.36
C ILE A 7 7.58 7.94 -4.69
N ILE A 8 6.42 7.27 -4.69
CA ILE A 8 6.30 5.90 -4.17
C ILE A 8 7.20 4.93 -4.94
N GLY A 9 7.23 5.04 -6.28
CA GLY A 9 8.12 4.25 -7.11
C GLY A 9 9.60 4.48 -6.78
N LEU A 10 10.01 5.73 -6.60
CA LEU A 10 11.38 6.08 -6.18
C LEU A 10 11.71 5.56 -4.78
N PHE A 11 10.75 5.62 -3.85
CA PHE A 11 10.91 5.06 -2.51
C PHE A 11 11.17 3.55 -2.56
N TRP A 12 10.35 2.80 -3.30
CA TRP A 12 10.54 1.35 -3.43
C TRP A 12 11.87 0.99 -4.09
N LEU A 13 12.19 1.65 -5.21
CA LEU A 13 13.43 1.41 -5.94
C LEU A 13 14.65 1.75 -5.08
N GLY A 14 14.63 2.91 -4.42
CA GLY A 14 15.70 3.36 -3.54
C GLY A 14 15.89 2.44 -2.34
N SER A 15 14.80 2.07 -1.66
CA SER A 15 14.85 1.22 -0.46
C SER A 15 15.33 -0.18 -0.77
N ILE A 16 14.79 -0.82 -1.83
CA ILE A 16 15.21 -2.16 -2.25
C ILE A 16 16.68 -2.14 -2.68
N ARG A 17 17.09 -1.18 -3.51
CA ARG A 17 18.49 -1.05 -3.93
C ARG A 17 19.41 -0.85 -2.74
N ASN A 18 19.00 -0.03 -1.75
CA ASN A 18 19.77 0.25 -0.56
C ASN A 18 19.99 -0.97 0.35
N LEU A 19 19.16 -2.02 0.24
CA LEU A 19 19.40 -3.31 0.92
C LEU A 19 20.61 -4.07 0.35
N PHE A 20 20.79 -4.02 -0.96
CA PHE A 20 21.88 -4.74 -1.65
C PHE A 20 23.16 -3.93 -1.72
N ILE A 21 23.03 -2.64 -2.01
CA ILE A 21 24.15 -1.72 -2.16
C ILE A 21 23.82 -0.49 -1.31
N PRO A 22 24.42 -0.36 -0.11
CA PRO A 22 24.13 0.75 0.80
C PRO A 22 24.70 2.06 0.23
N PHE A 23 23.93 2.72 -0.64
CA PHE A 23 24.35 3.92 -1.36
C PHE A 23 23.85 5.21 -0.71
N ALA A 24 22.81 5.12 0.13
CA ALA A 24 22.11 6.29 0.66
C ALA A 24 22.69 6.77 2.00
N GLN A 25 24.02 6.88 2.14
CA GLN A 25 24.61 7.46 3.37
C GLN A 25 24.33 8.98 3.44
N PRO A 26 23.94 9.54 4.60
CA PRO A 26 23.81 8.91 5.93
C PRO A 26 22.42 8.29 6.20
N LEU A 27 21.48 8.37 5.27
CA LEU A 27 20.11 7.88 5.37
C LEU A 27 19.98 6.34 5.34
N TYR A 28 21.08 5.60 5.26
CA TYR A 28 21.08 4.13 5.17
C TYR A 28 20.25 3.51 6.29
N SER A 29 20.53 3.88 7.55
CA SER A 29 19.81 3.36 8.71
C SER A 29 18.33 3.73 8.67
N VAL A 30 18.00 4.93 8.20
CA VAL A 30 16.61 5.37 8.06
C VAL A 30 15.89 4.46 7.06
N LEU A 31 16.44 4.26 5.86
CA LEU A 31 15.83 3.41 4.82
C LEU A 31 15.74 1.94 5.26
N LEU A 32 16.73 1.44 5.99
CA LEU A 32 16.74 0.09 6.54
C LEU A 32 15.58 -0.15 7.51
N TRP A 33 15.25 0.83 8.36
CA TRP A 33 14.12 0.75 9.29
C TRP A 33 12.79 1.15 8.65
N LEU A 34 12.79 2.09 7.69
CA LEU A 34 11.57 2.58 7.07
C LEU A 34 10.91 1.51 6.21
N LEU A 35 11.69 0.69 5.49
CA LEU A 35 11.16 -0.37 4.65
C LEU A 35 10.31 -1.41 5.40
N PRO A 36 10.80 -2.06 6.48
CA PRO A 36 9.98 -2.98 7.27
C PRO A 36 8.84 -2.27 8.00
N LEU A 37 9.04 -1.02 8.45
CA LEU A 37 7.97 -0.24 9.09
C LEU A 37 6.81 0.04 8.12
N VAL A 38 7.12 0.42 6.88
CA VAL A 38 6.13 0.66 5.82
C VAL A 38 5.39 -0.64 5.48
N LEU A 39 6.10 -1.75 5.34
CA LEU A 39 5.48 -3.08 5.14
C LEU A 39 4.56 -3.48 6.30
N LEU A 40 4.98 -3.22 7.55
CA LEU A 40 4.17 -3.48 8.74
C LEU A 40 2.88 -2.66 8.70
N VAL A 41 2.98 -1.36 8.44
CA VAL A 41 1.81 -0.46 8.34
C VAL A 41 0.85 -0.94 7.26
N HIS A 42 1.35 -1.25 6.06
CA HIS A 42 0.48 -1.73 4.97
C HIS A 42 -0.10 -3.13 5.25
N GLY A 43 0.61 -3.99 5.97
CA GLY A 43 0.10 -5.26 6.46
C GLY A 43 -1.06 -5.08 7.46
N LEU A 44 -0.92 -4.12 8.38
CA LEU A 44 -1.99 -3.75 9.32
C LEU A 44 -3.19 -3.17 8.58
N GLU A 45 -2.98 -2.27 7.61
CA GLU A 45 -4.05 -1.73 6.76
C GLU A 45 -4.80 -2.87 6.06
N GLN A 46 -4.09 -3.81 5.42
CA GLN A 46 -4.73 -4.96 4.80
C GLN A 46 -5.52 -5.82 5.78
N TRP A 47 -4.99 -6.05 6.98
CA TRP A 47 -5.66 -6.89 7.97
C TRP A 47 -6.93 -6.23 8.50
N PHE A 48 -6.86 -4.96 8.92
CA PHE A 48 -8.01 -4.22 9.43
C PHE A 48 -9.08 -4.03 8.36
N PHE A 49 -8.70 -3.51 7.19
CA PHE A 49 -9.66 -3.20 6.14
C PHE A 49 -10.09 -4.46 5.37
N GLY A 50 -9.22 -5.45 5.21
CA GLY A 50 -9.59 -6.73 4.58
C GLY A 50 -10.74 -7.42 5.31
N ARG A 51 -10.77 -7.39 6.64
CA ARG A 51 -11.90 -7.89 7.44
C ARG A 51 -13.18 -7.08 7.20
N ARG A 52 -13.05 -5.75 7.08
CA ARG A 52 -14.18 -4.86 6.79
C ARG A 52 -14.78 -5.13 5.40
N PHE A 53 -13.94 -5.29 4.39
CA PHE A 53 -14.34 -5.61 3.01
C PHE A 53 -14.99 -6.99 2.90
N GLN A 54 -14.45 -7.99 3.61
CA GLN A 54 -15.07 -9.31 3.73
C GLN A 54 -16.48 -9.24 4.35
N ALA A 55 -16.65 -8.46 5.43
CA ALA A 55 -17.95 -8.28 6.07
C ALA A 55 -18.98 -7.54 5.19
N LEU A 56 -18.53 -6.79 4.17
CA LEU A 56 -19.37 -6.10 3.19
C LEU A 56 -19.70 -6.96 1.95
N GLY A 57 -19.28 -8.22 1.91
CA GLY A 57 -19.53 -9.10 0.75
C GLY A 57 -18.61 -8.85 -0.45
N SER A 58 -17.65 -7.91 -0.35
CA SER A 58 -16.71 -7.58 -1.43
C SER A 58 -15.26 -7.82 -0.98
N PRO A 59 -14.79 -9.09 -0.93
CA PRO A 59 -13.46 -9.42 -0.45
C PRO A 59 -12.35 -8.83 -1.34
N LEU A 60 -11.28 -8.35 -0.71
CA LEU A 60 -10.13 -7.81 -1.44
C LEU A 60 -9.45 -8.87 -2.32
N SER A 61 -9.34 -8.58 -3.62
CA SER A 61 -8.59 -9.39 -4.57
C SER A 61 -7.09 -9.42 -4.25
N VAL A 62 -6.37 -10.44 -4.71
CA VAL A 62 -4.91 -10.53 -4.61
C VAL A 62 -4.24 -9.28 -5.21
N LYS A 63 -4.79 -8.75 -6.30
CA LYS A 63 -4.30 -7.52 -6.92
C LYS A 63 -4.44 -6.31 -5.99
N ASP A 64 -5.59 -6.17 -5.32
CA ASP A 64 -5.83 -5.06 -4.40
C ASP A 64 -4.92 -5.12 -3.19
N ARG A 65 -4.68 -6.34 -2.70
CA ARG A 65 -3.69 -6.58 -1.65
C ARG A 65 -2.31 -6.07 -2.08
N LEU A 66 -1.80 -6.53 -3.22
CA LEU A 66 -0.50 -6.06 -3.73
C LEU A 66 -0.44 -4.54 -3.88
N LEU A 67 -1.51 -3.92 -4.40
CA LEU A 67 -1.57 -2.47 -4.55
C LEU A 67 -1.65 -1.72 -3.21
N ILE A 68 -2.24 -2.30 -2.16
CA ILE A 68 -2.17 -1.75 -0.80
C ILE A 68 -0.74 -1.88 -0.25
N ILE A 69 -0.01 -2.95 -0.53
CA ILE A 69 1.40 -3.02 -0.11
C ILE A 69 2.25 -1.95 -0.81
N VAL A 70 2.03 -1.71 -2.10
CA VAL A 70 2.84 -0.76 -2.86
C VAL A 70 2.43 0.70 -2.61
N PHE A 71 1.13 0.99 -2.58
CA PHE A 71 0.58 2.34 -2.51
C PHE A 71 -0.11 2.67 -1.17
N GLY A 72 -0.23 1.72 -0.25
CA GLY A 72 -0.85 1.90 1.06
C GLY A 72 -2.29 2.38 1.01
N GLY A 73 -2.59 3.26 1.97
CA GLY A 73 -3.84 4.00 2.08
C GLY A 73 -4.31 4.69 0.79
N PHE A 74 -3.45 5.07 -0.16
CA PHE A 74 -3.91 5.71 -1.41
C PHE A 74 -4.76 4.77 -2.28
N HIS A 75 -4.37 3.50 -2.39
CA HIS A 75 -5.19 2.50 -3.10
C HIS A 75 -6.44 2.17 -2.30
N LEU A 76 -6.30 2.04 -0.98
CA LEU A 76 -7.42 1.77 -0.09
C LEU A 76 -8.49 2.86 -0.14
N MET A 77 -8.12 4.15 -0.15
CA MET A 77 -9.06 5.26 -0.33
C MET A 77 -9.78 5.19 -1.67
N THR A 78 -9.09 4.72 -2.72
CA THR A 78 -9.72 4.51 -4.04
C THR A 78 -10.73 3.37 -4.00
N LEU A 79 -10.43 2.28 -3.28
CA LEU A 79 -11.36 1.16 -3.07
C LEU A 79 -12.57 1.57 -2.22
N MET A 80 -12.35 2.32 -1.14
CA MET A 80 -13.43 2.82 -0.28
C MET A 80 -14.41 3.72 -1.04
N LYS A 81 -13.95 4.46 -2.04
CA LYS A 81 -14.82 5.26 -2.92
C LYS A 81 -15.65 4.42 -3.89
N ARG A 82 -15.25 3.18 -4.19
CA ARG A 82 -15.98 2.28 -5.09
C ARG A 82 -17.02 1.43 -4.36
N LEU A 83 -16.89 1.25 -3.04
CA LEU A 83 -17.86 0.50 -2.24
C LEU A 83 -19.30 1.05 -2.34
N PRO A 84 -19.56 2.37 -2.35
CA PRO A 84 -20.91 2.91 -2.55
C PRO A 84 -21.52 2.54 -3.91
N ASP A 85 -20.72 2.53 -4.98
CA ASP A 85 -21.22 2.27 -6.34
C ASP A 85 -21.61 0.80 -6.55
N VAL A 86 -20.95 -0.15 -5.88
CA VAL A 86 -21.28 -1.58 -5.95
C VAL A 86 -22.57 -1.90 -5.20
N ALA A 87 -22.84 -1.20 -4.08
CA ALA A 87 -24.05 -1.43 -3.29
C ALA A 87 -25.33 -0.94 -3.98
N VAL A 88 -25.22 0.00 -4.94
CA VAL A 88 -26.35 0.60 -5.66
C VAL A 88 -26.62 -0.08 -7.00
N SER A 89 -25.66 -0.81 -7.57
CA SER A 89 -25.84 -1.52 -8.85
C SER A 89 -26.53 -2.89 -8.73
N ASP A 90 -26.75 -3.37 -7.51
CA ASP A 90 -27.40 -4.65 -7.21
C ASP A 90 -28.90 -4.49 -6.87
N GLU A 91 -29.46 -3.27 -6.99
CA GLU A 91 -30.91 -2.97 -6.91
C GLU A 91 -31.54 -2.81 -8.31
#